data_AF-A0A7V8VJI6-F1
#
_entry.id   AF-A0A7V8VJI6-F1
#
_cell.length_a   1.000
_cell.length_b   1.000
_cell.length_c   1.000
_cell.angle_alpha   90.00
_cell.angle_beta   90.00
_cell.angle_gamma   90.00
#
_symmetry.space_group_name_H-M   'P 1'
#
loop_
_entity.id
_entity.type
_entity.pdbx_description
1 polymer ?
#
loop_
_entity_poly.entity_id
_entity_poly.type
_entity_poly.pdbx_seq_one_letter_code
_entity_poly.pdbx_strand_id
1 'polypeptide(L)'
;MADRCSWCGVGVGLDDGWRAFEPAGARRAAFCRLEHVFPWTFRGAHWDAGDFDEPPELGEGPPRCSQCDAELGEVRIVLVRHRDDARIADAFCSTEHMADWAKSGGRWRSA
;
A
#
# COMPACT_ATOMS: atom_id res chain seq x y z
N MET A 1 4.38 -16.61 -4.29
CA MET A 1 3.33 -16.81 -5.32
C MET A 1 3.02 -15.47 -5.96
N ALA A 2 2.73 -15.41 -7.26
CA ALA A 2 2.27 -14.17 -7.88
C ALA A 2 0.84 -13.84 -7.38
N ASP A 3 0.63 -12.59 -6.99
CA ASP A 3 -0.70 -12.09 -6.57
C ASP A 3 -1.55 -11.74 -7.79
N ARG A 4 -2.84 -11.49 -7.59
CA ARG A 4 -3.66 -10.80 -8.60
C ARG A 4 -3.93 -9.39 -8.15
N CYS A 5 -3.94 -8.47 -9.10
CA CYS A 5 -4.29 -7.09 -8.82
C CYS A 5 -5.73 -7.03 -8.30
N SER A 6 -5.92 -6.50 -7.10
CA SER A 6 -7.22 -6.38 -6.45
C SER A 6 -8.18 -5.49 -7.24
N TRP A 7 -7.69 -4.65 -8.15
CA TRP A 7 -8.55 -3.86 -9.05
C TRP A 7 -8.88 -4.58 -10.37
N CYS A 8 -7.88 -4.93 -11.18
CA CYS A 8 -8.09 -5.39 -12.56
C CYS A 8 -7.93 -6.90 -12.75
N GLY A 9 -7.54 -7.65 -11.71
CA GLY A 9 -7.38 -9.10 -11.74
C GLY A 9 -6.14 -9.62 -12.46
N VAL A 10 -5.33 -8.76 -13.10
CA VAL A 10 -4.08 -9.15 -13.77
C VAL A 10 -3.05 -9.63 -12.75
N GLY A 11 -2.22 -10.61 -13.12
CA GLY A 11 -1.14 -11.11 -12.28
C GLY A 11 -0.13 -10.02 -11.92
N VAL A 12 0.30 -9.99 -10.66
CA VAL A 12 1.34 -9.10 -10.12
C VAL A 12 2.51 -9.99 -9.74
N GLY A 13 3.63 -9.80 -10.44
CA GLY A 13 4.87 -10.54 -10.17
C GLY A 13 5.40 -10.24 -8.76
N LEU A 14 6.16 -11.16 -8.16
CA LEU A 14 6.69 -11.01 -6.81
C LEU A 14 7.53 -9.73 -6.63
N ASP A 15 8.22 -9.32 -7.69
CA ASP A 15 9.21 -8.24 -7.65
C ASP A 15 8.77 -6.96 -8.39
N ASP A 16 7.49 -6.87 -8.77
CA ASP A 16 6.94 -5.67 -9.42
C ASP A 16 5.55 -5.32 -8.87
N GLY A 17 5.12 -4.09 -9.05
CA GLY A 17 3.83 -3.59 -8.59
C GLY A 17 3.85 -3.14 -7.13
N TRP A 18 2.70 -3.24 -6.47
CA TRP A 18 2.47 -2.67 -5.16
C TRP A 18 1.70 -3.63 -4.27
N ARG A 19 2.03 -3.66 -2.98
CA ARG A 19 1.22 -4.34 -1.96
C ARG A 19 0.81 -3.35 -0.88
N ALA A 20 -0.48 -3.28 -0.62
CA ALA A 20 -1.01 -2.60 0.53
C ALA A 20 -1.26 -3.62 1.65
N PHE A 21 -0.96 -3.22 2.88
CA PHE A 21 -1.20 -4.01 4.07
C PHE A 21 -1.84 -3.14 5.14
N GLU A 22 -2.76 -3.71 5.91
CA GLU A 22 -3.20 -3.19 7.21
C GLU A 22 -2.82 -4.23 8.27
N PRO A 23 -1.62 -4.13 8.87
CA PRO A 23 -1.09 -5.19 9.75
C PRO A 23 -2.00 -5.51 10.93
N ALA A 24 -2.59 -4.49 11.57
CA ALA A 24 -3.50 -4.66 12.70
C ALA A 24 -4.77 -5.46 12.34
N GLY A 25 -5.17 -5.46 11.07
CA GLY A 25 -6.34 -6.18 10.57
C GLY A 25 -6.04 -7.48 9.86
N ALA A 26 -4.76 -7.85 9.68
CA ALA A 26 -4.31 -8.93 8.80
C ALA A 26 -4.99 -8.86 7.42
N ARG A 27 -4.93 -7.68 6.80
CA ARG A 27 -5.50 -7.41 5.49
C ARG A 27 -4.42 -7.04 4.48
N ARG A 28 -4.58 -7.52 3.25
CA ARG A 28 -3.69 -7.21 2.13
C ARG A 28 -4.43 -6.94 0.83
N ALA A 29 -3.80 -6.18 -0.04
CA ALA A 29 -4.24 -5.96 -1.42
C ALA A 29 -3.01 -5.80 -2.32
N ALA A 30 -3.13 -6.17 -3.59
CA ALA A 30 -2.04 -6.04 -4.56
C ALA A 30 -2.47 -5.20 -5.76
N PHE A 31 -1.53 -4.45 -6.34
CA PHE A 31 -1.80 -3.60 -7.50
C PHE A 31 -0.69 -3.73 -8.54
N CYS A 32 -1.04 -4.01 -9.79
CA CYS A 32 -0.07 -4.00 -10.88
C CYS A 32 0.39 -2.59 -11.25
N ARG A 33 -0.36 -1.55 -10.84
CA ARG A 33 -0.11 -0.14 -11.13
C ARG A 33 -0.56 0.72 -9.95
N LEU A 34 0.13 1.82 -9.71
CA LEU A 34 -0.23 2.75 -8.61
C LEU A 34 -1.63 3.33 -8.83
N GLU A 35 -1.99 3.61 -10.08
CA GLU A 35 -3.26 4.20 -10.49
C GLU A 35 -4.46 3.31 -10.16
N HIS A 36 -4.25 2.03 -9.85
CA HIS A 36 -5.31 1.10 -9.47
C HIS A 36 -5.71 1.21 -7.99
N VAL A 37 -4.88 1.85 -7.16
CA VAL A 37 -5.19 2.11 -5.76
C VAL A 37 -6.41 3.02 -5.63
N PHE A 38 -6.44 4.11 -6.40
CA PHE A 38 -7.54 5.09 -6.34
C PHE A 38 -8.93 4.51 -6.64
N PRO A 39 -9.19 3.85 -7.79
CA PRO A 39 -10.51 3.30 -8.08
C PRO A 39 -10.89 2.13 -7.16
N TRP A 40 -9.90 1.39 -6.65
CA TRP A 40 -10.13 0.35 -5.65
C TRP A 40 -10.62 0.94 -4.32
N THR A 41 -9.95 1.98 -3.79
CA THR A 41 -10.41 2.67 -2.58
C THR A 41 -11.79 3.31 -2.80
N PHE A 42 -11.98 3.99 -3.93
CA PHE A 42 -13.25 4.67 -4.23
C PHE A 42 -14.45 3.71 -4.31
N ARG A 43 -14.24 2.42 -4.62
CA ARG A 43 -15.29 1.39 -4.62
C ARG A 43 -15.44 0.63 -3.29
N GLY A 44 -14.83 1.13 -2.22
CA GLY A 44 -14.97 0.57 -0.88
C GLY A 44 -13.86 -0.39 -0.44
N ALA A 45 -12.67 -0.31 -1.06
CA ALA A 45 -11.44 -0.99 -0.65
C ALA A 45 -11.66 -2.46 -0.20
N HIS A 46 -11.97 -3.34 -1.16
CA HIS A 46 -12.12 -4.76 -0.84
C HIS A 46 -10.75 -5.40 -0.59
N TRP A 47 -10.53 -5.78 0.66
CA TRP A 47 -9.31 -6.42 1.14
C TRP A 47 -9.38 -7.94 1.04
N ASP A 48 -8.24 -8.57 0.78
CA ASP A 48 -8.03 -10.00 1.02
C ASP A 48 -7.52 -10.21 2.45
N ALA A 49 -7.86 -11.35 3.05
CA ALA A 49 -7.26 -11.77 4.31
C ALA A 49 -5.80 -12.19 4.08
N GLY A 50 -4.89 -11.73 4.93
CA GLY A 50 -3.49 -12.12 4.88
C GLY A 50 -2.60 -11.28 5.79
N ASP A 51 -1.67 -11.96 6.44
CA ASP A 51 -0.64 -11.32 7.24
C ASP A 51 0.34 -10.52 6.38
N PHE A 52 1.09 -9.64 7.05
CA PHE A 52 2.22 -8.95 6.47
C PHE A 52 3.32 -9.96 6.14
N ASP A 53 3.66 -10.12 4.87
CA ASP A 53 4.63 -11.11 4.36
C ASP A 53 5.93 -10.49 3.83
N GLU A 54 6.17 -9.22 4.13
CA GLU A 54 7.41 -8.51 3.82
C GLU A 54 8.36 -8.47 5.05
N PRO A 55 9.66 -8.14 4.87
CA PRO A 55 10.57 -7.87 5.97
C PRO A 55 9.98 -6.93 7.03
N PRO A 56 10.07 -7.25 8.34
CA PRO A 56 9.42 -6.50 9.41
C PRO A 56 9.68 -4.98 9.39
N GLU A 57 10.89 -4.56 9.00
CA GLU A 57 11.28 -3.15 8.87
C GLU A 57 10.42 -2.37 7.87
N LEU A 58 9.85 -3.03 6.86
CA LEU A 58 8.91 -2.40 5.93
C LEU A 58 7.52 -2.26 6.55
N GLY A 59 7.13 -3.20 7.43
CA GLY A 59 5.85 -3.19 8.14
C GLY A 59 5.81 -2.14 9.25
N GLU A 60 6.97 -1.79 9.79
CA GLU A 60 7.16 -0.60 10.61
C GLU A 60 6.86 0.67 9.80
N GLY A 61 7.35 0.74 8.57
CA GLY A 61 7.12 1.86 7.66
C GLY A 61 7.59 3.21 8.22
N PRO A 62 7.36 4.31 7.49
CA PRO A 62 7.57 5.65 8.03
C PRO A 62 6.71 5.88 9.29
N PRO A 63 7.21 6.58 10.32
CA PRO A 63 6.44 6.87 11.54
C PRO A 63 5.35 7.93 11.33
N ARG A 64 5.31 8.57 10.16
CA ARG A 64 4.39 9.65 9.80
C ARG A 64 3.71 9.33 8.49
N CYS A 65 2.47 9.78 8.34
CA CYS A 65 1.69 9.56 7.13
C CYS A 65 2.31 10.27 5.93
N SER A 66 2.62 9.54 4.86
CA SER A 66 3.17 10.10 3.61
C SER A 66 2.26 11.11 2.91
N GLN A 67 0.99 11.24 3.32
CA GLN A 67 0.01 12.17 2.75
C GLN A 67 -0.25 13.42 3.61
N CYS A 68 -0.39 13.28 4.93
CA CYS A 68 -0.77 14.39 5.81
C CYS A 68 0.28 14.73 6.89
N ASP A 69 1.39 13.99 6.94
CA ASP A 69 2.48 14.13 7.92
C ASP A 69 2.09 13.88 9.40
N ALA A 70 0.87 13.42 9.68
CA ALA A 70 0.47 13.05 11.03
C ALA A 70 1.23 11.80 11.52
N GLU A 71 1.52 11.75 12.82
CA GLU A 71 2.11 10.56 13.46
C GLU A 71 1.18 9.34 13.33
N LEU A 72 1.76 8.18 13.03
CA LEU A 72 1.03 6.93 12.83
C LEU A 72 1.06 6.07 14.09
N GLY A 73 -0.13 5.55 14.46
CA GLY A 73 -0.28 4.53 15.50
C GLY A 73 -0.20 3.11 14.95
N GLU A 74 -0.64 2.15 15.77
CA GLU A 74 -0.66 0.72 15.43
C GLU A 74 -1.60 0.42 14.24
N VAL A 75 -2.74 1.11 14.17
CA VAL A 75 -3.66 1.02 13.03
C VAL A 75 -3.19 1.96 11.94
N ARG A 76 -2.58 1.39 10.91
CA ARG A 76 -2.06 2.11 9.74
C ARG A 76 -2.07 1.21 8.52
N ILE A 77 -1.92 1.84 7.36
CA ILE A 77 -1.73 1.16 6.09
C ILE A 77 -0.29 1.33 5.65
N VAL A 78 0.34 0.25 5.24
CA VAL A 78 1.66 0.25 4.61
C VAL A 78 1.48 -0.09 3.14
N LEU A 79 2.00 0.74 2.24
CA LEU A 79 2.05 0.48 0.81
C LEU A 79 3.51 0.26 0.41
N VAL A 80 3.83 -0.97 0.02
CA VAL A 80 5.17 -1.34 -0.44
C VAL A 80 5.20 -1.35 -1.95
N ARG A 81 6.08 -0.52 -2.53
CA ARG A 81 6.44 -0.59 -3.94
C ARG A 81 7.51 -1.64 -4.16
N HIS A 82 7.27 -2.54 -5.09
CA HIS A 82 8.23 -3.54 -5.54
C HIS A 82 8.80 -3.10 -6.88
N ARG A 83 10.12 -3.13 -7.00
CA ARG A 83 10.82 -2.92 -8.27
C ARG A 83 12.12 -3.70 -8.28
N ASP A 84 12.10 -4.85 -8.92
CA ASP A 84 13.17 -5.84 -8.84
C ASP A 84 13.42 -6.18 -7.36
N ASP A 85 14.66 -6.08 -6.88
CA ASP A 85 14.98 -6.32 -5.45
C ASP A 85 14.62 -5.13 -4.54
N ALA A 86 14.27 -3.97 -5.11
CA ALA A 86 13.96 -2.78 -4.31
C ALA A 86 12.56 -2.90 -3.69
N ARG A 87 12.48 -2.58 -2.39
CA ARG A 87 11.24 -2.43 -1.63
C ARG A 87 11.21 -1.05 -1.00
N ILE A 88 10.17 -0.27 -1.31
CA ILE A 88 10.02 1.10 -0.81
C ILE A 88 8.66 1.17 -0.11
N ALA A 89 8.66 1.38 1.20
CA ALA A 89 7.45 1.47 1.99
C ALA A 89 7.03 2.93 2.23
N ASP A 90 5.76 3.21 1.97
CA ASP A 90 5.05 4.41 2.42
C ASP A 90 3.97 4.00 3.42
N ALA A 91 3.62 4.89 4.36
CA ALA A 91 2.61 4.59 5.38
C ALA A 91 1.52 5.66 5.47
N PHE A 92 0.30 5.24 5.81
CA PHE A 92 -0.90 6.09 5.76
C PHE A 92 -1.83 5.85 6.94
N CYS A 93 -2.53 6.92 7.35
CA CYS A 93 -3.58 6.85 8.37
C CYS A 93 -4.80 6.06 7.90
N SER A 94 -5.07 6.03 6.59
CA SER A 94 -6.28 5.43 6.01
C SER A 94 -6.11 5.09 4.53
N THR A 95 -7.04 4.29 3.99
CA THR A 95 -7.08 3.94 2.55
C THR A 95 -7.32 5.17 1.69
N GLU A 96 -8.04 6.16 2.21
CA GLU A 96 -8.31 7.44 1.56
C GLU A 96 -7.02 8.25 1.40
N HIS A 97 -6.22 8.38 2.46
CA HIS A 97 -4.93 9.07 2.38
C HIS A 97 -3.97 8.36 1.41
N MET A 98 -3.92 7.02 1.43
CA MET A 98 -3.16 6.23 0.46
C MET A 98 -3.65 6.51 -0.98
N ALA A 99 -4.96 6.57 -1.21
CA ALA A 99 -5.54 6.82 -2.52
C ALA A 99 -5.27 8.24 -3.05
N ASP A 100 -5.37 9.25 -2.19
CA ASP A 100 -5.08 10.64 -2.57
C ASP A 100 -3.60 10.87 -2.89
N TRP A 101 -2.72 10.19 -2.15
CA TRP A 101 -1.29 10.13 -2.44
C TRP A 101 -1.01 9.43 -3.77
N ALA A 102 -1.62 8.26 -4.00
CA ALA A 102 -1.49 7.51 -5.24
C ALA A 102 -1.98 8.31 -6.45
N LYS A 103 -3.13 9.00 -6.31
CA LYS A 103 -3.70 9.91 -7.31
C LYS A 103 -2.78 11.08 -7.63
N SER A 104 -1.97 11.53 -6.67
CA SER A 104 -0.95 12.57 -6.84
C SER A 104 0.35 12.04 -7.49
N GLY A 105 0.40 10.76 -7.89
CA GLY A 105 1.53 10.12 -8.54
C GLY A 105 2.58 9.56 -7.57
N GLY A 106 2.23 9.36 -6.30
CA GLY A 106 3.11 8.71 -5.33
C GLY A 106 4.33 9.54 -4.95
N ARG A 107 4.21 10.87 -4.97
CA ARG A 107 5.30 11.78 -4.65
C ARG A 107 5.18 12.22 -3.19
N TRP A 108 6.30 12.16 -2.48
CA TRP A 108 6.43 12.77 -1.17
C TRP A 108 6.07 14.26 -1.26
N ARG A 109 5.09 14.73 -0.48
CA ARG A 109 4.83 16.15 -0.28
C ARG A 109 5.60 16.56 0.96
N SER A 110 6.79 17.12 0.78
CA SER A 110 7.41 17.92 1.84
C SER A 110 6.54 19.15 2.06
N ALA A 111 6.05 19.33 3.29
CA ALA A 111 5.48 20.60 3.74
C ALA A 111 6.52 21.73 3.65
#